data_AF-V5KYY9-F1
#
_entry.id   AF-V5KYY9-F1
#
_cell.length_a   1.000
_cell.length_b   1.000
_cell.length_c   1.000
_cell.angle_alpha   90.00
_cell.angle_beta   90.00
_cell.angle_gamma   90.00
#
_symmetry.space_group_name_H-M   'P 1'
#
loop_
_entity.id
_entity.type
_entity.pdbx_description
1 polymer ?
#
loop_
_entity_poly.entity_id
_entity_poly.type
_entity_poly.pdbx_seq_one_letter_code
_entity_poly.pdbx_strand_id
1 'polypeptide(L)'
;MASAHAAVAPITTSGNKVLFGGQQGSIAGNSFFWSNTGWGGEKYYNAQTVAWLKSDWKSSLVRAAMGVDESGGYITDSYNKTRVTTVVDAAIANNMYVIIDWHSHHAEQYQSQAIAFFKEMATKYGNNNNVIYEIYNEPLQVSWSSVIKPYATAVIAEIRKIDPDNLIVVGTPTWSQDVDVAANDPITGYANIAYTLHFYAGTHGQSLRNKASTALSKGIPLFVTEWGSVNADGGGSVATAETNSWVSFMKTNNISNANWALNDKAEGASALVSGASANGGWTSSQLTASGTLAKSIISGWPGTNQNSSSSSSSSKSSSSIASSVKSSVPSSSSSASCGSGNFNKTAAKGVEFSAVAGDCIKYNKSSGTLQIGSWTGVASSYNITSGPQGITNTGNGWTTVANAANGDLYIKIVSASRSFNVKFDNW
;
A
#
# COMPACT_ATOMS: atom_id res chain seq x y z
N MET A 1 6.28 2.80 -36.56
CA MET A 1 5.93 3.57 -35.35
C MET A 1 6.50 2.82 -34.16
N ALA A 2 7.44 3.40 -33.42
CA ALA A 2 8.00 2.76 -32.25
C ALA A 2 6.93 2.72 -31.15
N SER A 3 6.63 1.52 -30.66
CA SER A 3 5.74 1.32 -29.52
C SER A 3 6.36 1.99 -28.29
N ALA A 4 5.84 3.14 -27.90
CA ALA A 4 6.19 3.78 -26.65
C ALA A 4 5.86 2.78 -25.54
N HIS A 5 6.88 2.25 -24.87
CA HIS A 5 6.67 1.44 -23.68
C HIS A 5 5.83 2.27 -22.70
N ALA A 6 4.66 1.75 -22.32
CA ALA A 6 3.80 2.42 -21.36
C ALA A 6 4.58 2.70 -20.07
N ALA A 7 4.43 3.92 -19.54
CA ALA A 7 5.12 4.43 -18.34
C ALA A 7 4.96 3.52 -17.10
N VAL A 8 3.82 2.84 -17.01
CA VAL A 8 3.48 1.86 -15.98
C VAL A 8 2.76 0.67 -16.61
N ALA A 9 2.74 -0.46 -15.91
CA ALA A 9 2.10 -1.68 -16.40
C ALA A 9 0.57 -1.53 -16.45
N PRO A 10 -0.12 -2.19 -17.40
CA PRO A 10 -1.58 -2.21 -17.40
C PRO A 10 -2.11 -2.93 -16.16
N ILE A 11 -3.21 -2.43 -15.61
CA ILE A 11 -3.89 -3.05 -14.47
C ILE A 11 -5.08 -3.85 -14.98
N THR A 12 -5.19 -5.11 -14.57
CA THR A 12 -6.33 -5.98 -14.93
C THR A 12 -6.85 -6.71 -13.70
N THR A 13 -8.02 -7.34 -13.80
CA THR A 13 -8.56 -8.17 -12.71
C THR A 13 -8.69 -9.64 -13.12
N SER A 14 -8.41 -10.56 -12.20
CA SER A 14 -8.62 -12.00 -12.40
C SER A 14 -9.06 -12.66 -11.09
N GLY A 15 -10.34 -13.01 -10.99
CA GLY A 15 -10.94 -13.40 -9.71
C GLY A 15 -10.75 -12.28 -8.68
N ASN A 16 -10.31 -12.63 -7.46
CA ASN A 16 -10.10 -11.65 -6.39
C ASN A 16 -8.80 -10.82 -6.50
N LYS A 17 -8.09 -10.92 -7.63
CA LYS A 17 -6.76 -10.32 -7.81
C LYS A 17 -6.84 -9.09 -8.69
N VAL A 18 -6.27 -7.99 -8.21
CA VAL A 18 -5.81 -6.88 -9.06
C VAL A 18 -4.40 -7.23 -9.52
N LEU A 19 -4.19 -7.29 -10.83
CA LEU A 19 -2.93 -7.68 -11.47
C LEU A 19 -2.26 -6.46 -12.10
N PHE A 20 -0.94 -6.42 -12.05
CA PHE A 20 -0.10 -5.39 -12.67
C PHE A 20 0.76 -6.06 -13.74
N GLY A 21 0.49 -5.80 -15.01
CA GLY A 21 1.15 -6.50 -16.13
C GLY A 21 0.93 -8.01 -16.09
N GLY A 22 -0.25 -8.45 -15.66
CA GLY A 22 -0.60 -9.87 -15.53
C GLY A 22 -0.02 -10.57 -14.29
N GLN A 23 0.73 -9.87 -13.44
CA GLN A 23 1.31 -10.41 -12.21
C GLN A 23 0.56 -9.94 -10.97
N GLN A 24 0.47 -10.79 -9.94
CA GLN A 24 -0.03 -10.35 -8.64
C GLN A 24 0.89 -9.30 -8.04
N GLY A 25 0.31 -8.25 -7.50
CA GLY A 25 1.03 -7.15 -6.89
C GLY A 25 0.06 -6.16 -6.27
N SER A 26 0.59 -5.15 -5.62
CA SER A 26 -0.20 -4.05 -5.06
C SER A 26 0.65 -2.79 -5.03
N ILE A 27 0.00 -1.65 -5.07
CA ILE A 27 0.63 -0.33 -4.98
C ILE A 27 0.12 0.41 -3.74
N ALA A 28 0.97 1.25 -3.17
CA ALA A 28 0.61 2.14 -2.07
C ALA A 28 0.85 3.59 -2.47
N GLY A 29 0.03 4.49 -1.92
CA GLY A 29 0.18 5.91 -2.17
C GLY A 29 -0.73 6.79 -1.34
N ASN A 30 -1.11 7.93 -1.91
CA ASN A 30 -1.69 9.05 -1.17
C ASN A 30 -3.00 9.49 -1.81
N SER A 31 -4.04 9.68 -1.00
CA SER A 31 -5.18 10.50 -1.40
C SER A 31 -4.88 11.95 -1.08
N PHE A 32 -5.16 12.82 -2.04
CA PHE A 32 -5.41 14.22 -1.71
C PHE A 32 -6.70 14.31 -0.90
N PHE A 33 -6.84 15.40 -0.14
CA PHE A 33 -8.12 15.78 0.45
C PHE A 33 -9.09 16.26 -0.63
N TRP A 34 -10.34 16.57 -0.26
CA TRP A 34 -11.36 17.16 -1.13
C TRP A 34 -10.79 18.29 -2.00
N SER A 35 -11.09 18.24 -3.30
CA SER A 35 -10.65 19.26 -4.27
C SER A 35 -11.39 20.59 -4.17
N ASN A 36 -12.45 20.65 -3.36
CA ASN A 36 -13.43 21.73 -3.33
C ASN A 36 -12.77 23.09 -3.12
N THR A 37 -13.30 24.11 -3.79
CA THR A 37 -12.86 25.49 -3.60
C THR A 37 -13.18 25.94 -2.18
N GLY A 38 -12.16 26.39 -1.45
CA GLY A 38 -12.27 26.92 -0.09
C GLY A 38 -12.11 25.88 1.02
N TRP A 39 -11.83 24.61 0.71
CA TRP A 39 -11.71 23.53 1.71
C TRP A 39 -10.27 23.34 2.22
N GLY A 40 -9.31 24.08 1.68
CA GLY A 40 -7.91 24.12 2.09
C GLY A 40 -7.03 23.04 1.44
N GLY A 41 -7.60 21.89 1.06
CA GLY A 41 -6.88 20.78 0.44
C GLY A 41 -6.50 21.01 -1.03
N GLU A 42 -7.24 21.86 -1.73
CA GLU A 42 -7.09 22.14 -3.15
C GLU A 42 -5.71 22.74 -3.50
N LYS A 43 -5.03 23.37 -2.54
CA LYS A 43 -3.69 23.93 -2.73
C LYS A 43 -2.64 22.87 -3.06
N TYR A 44 -2.85 21.62 -2.65
CA TYR A 44 -1.92 20.51 -2.90
C TYR A 44 -2.09 19.87 -4.28
N TYR A 45 -3.14 20.22 -5.04
CA TYR A 45 -3.40 19.70 -6.39
C TYR A 45 -2.48 20.34 -7.44
N ASN A 46 -1.19 20.02 -7.37
CA ASN A 46 -0.18 20.53 -8.29
C ASN A 46 0.94 19.50 -8.56
N ALA A 47 1.67 19.71 -9.65
CA ALA A 47 2.71 18.79 -10.11
C ALA A 47 3.89 18.69 -9.15
N GLN A 48 4.23 19.75 -8.40
CA GLN A 48 5.35 19.75 -7.47
C GLN A 48 5.10 18.81 -6.28
N THR A 49 3.87 18.82 -5.73
CA THR A 49 3.47 17.87 -4.70
C THR A 49 3.48 16.43 -5.23
N VAL A 50 2.92 16.17 -6.42
CA VAL A 50 2.96 14.82 -7.02
C VAL A 50 4.40 14.32 -7.20
N ALA A 51 5.29 15.17 -7.74
CA ALA A 51 6.70 14.85 -7.91
C ALA A 51 7.40 14.59 -6.56
N TRP A 52 7.09 15.39 -5.52
CA TRP A 52 7.64 15.19 -4.18
C TRP A 52 7.20 13.87 -3.55
N LEU A 53 5.91 13.52 -3.66
CA LEU A 53 5.39 12.23 -3.19
C LEU A 53 6.08 11.06 -3.90
N LYS A 54 6.36 11.17 -5.20
CA LYS A 54 7.16 10.17 -5.92
C LYS A 54 8.59 10.07 -5.37
N SER A 55 9.28 11.20 -5.27
CA SER A 55 10.72 11.22 -5.00
C SER A 55 11.06 10.85 -3.56
N ASP A 56 10.32 11.43 -2.60
CA ASP A 56 10.61 11.36 -1.17
C ASP A 56 9.79 10.26 -0.47
N TRP A 57 8.51 10.11 -0.79
CA TRP A 57 7.65 9.09 -0.17
C TRP A 57 7.68 7.76 -0.92
N LYS A 58 8.25 7.74 -2.14
CA LYS A 58 8.24 6.59 -3.06
C LYS A 58 6.82 6.15 -3.43
N SER A 59 5.90 7.10 -3.42
CA SER A 59 4.51 6.85 -3.78
C SER A 59 4.41 6.33 -5.21
N SER A 60 3.63 5.26 -5.39
CA SER A 60 3.32 4.69 -6.71
C SER A 60 1.92 5.08 -7.20
N LEU A 61 1.14 5.75 -6.34
CA LEU A 61 -0.26 6.08 -6.57
C LEU A 61 -0.59 7.45 -5.96
N VAL A 62 -1.28 8.30 -6.71
CA VAL A 62 -1.99 9.46 -6.15
C VAL A 62 -3.48 9.35 -6.45
N ARG A 63 -4.35 9.76 -5.54
CA ARG A 63 -5.79 9.81 -5.74
C ARG A 63 -6.29 11.25 -5.69
N ALA A 64 -6.91 11.70 -6.78
CA ALA A 64 -7.51 13.03 -6.90
C ALA A 64 -8.98 12.97 -6.49
N ALA A 65 -9.26 13.24 -5.21
CA ALA A 65 -10.58 13.21 -4.59
C ALA A 65 -11.43 14.42 -4.99
N MET A 66 -12.08 14.34 -6.16
CA MET A 66 -12.83 15.45 -6.72
C MET A 66 -14.21 15.56 -6.08
N GLY A 67 -14.40 16.52 -5.18
CA GLY A 67 -15.72 16.73 -4.60
C GLY A 67 -16.74 17.14 -5.65
N VAL A 68 -17.97 16.70 -5.46
CA VAL A 68 -19.03 16.76 -6.48
C VAL A 68 -20.14 17.71 -6.05
N ASP A 69 -20.98 17.25 -5.14
CA ASP A 69 -22.24 17.86 -4.72
C ASP A 69 -22.14 18.64 -3.41
N GLU A 70 -21.03 18.45 -2.69
CA GLU A 70 -20.65 19.30 -1.56
C GLU A 70 -20.27 20.72 -2.01
N SER A 71 -20.38 21.70 -1.09
CA SER A 71 -20.10 23.11 -1.37
C SER A 71 -18.71 23.32 -1.97
N GLY A 72 -18.64 24.05 -3.09
CA GLY A 72 -17.39 24.29 -3.82
C GLY A 72 -16.90 23.10 -4.66
N GLY A 73 -17.68 22.02 -4.75
CA GLY A 73 -17.43 20.85 -5.60
C GLY A 73 -17.82 21.05 -7.06
N TYR A 74 -17.56 20.04 -7.90
CA TYR A 74 -17.63 20.10 -9.36
C TYR A 74 -18.99 20.57 -9.92
N ILE A 75 -20.09 20.24 -9.24
CA ILE A 75 -21.44 20.66 -9.68
C ILE A 75 -21.60 22.18 -9.64
N THR A 76 -20.93 22.85 -8.71
CA THR A 76 -21.03 24.31 -8.52
C THR A 76 -19.78 25.06 -8.99
N ASP A 77 -18.64 24.39 -9.09
CA ASP A 77 -17.38 24.96 -9.56
C ASP A 77 -16.62 23.96 -10.45
N SER A 78 -16.66 24.23 -11.76
CA SER A 78 -16.01 23.38 -12.77
C SER A 78 -14.47 23.35 -12.68
N TYR A 79 -13.82 24.30 -11.97
CA TYR A 79 -12.36 24.34 -11.82
C TYR A 79 -11.81 23.11 -11.07
N ASN A 80 -12.66 22.40 -10.31
CA ASN A 80 -12.34 21.09 -9.74
C ASN A 80 -11.82 20.10 -10.78
N LYS A 81 -12.36 20.09 -12.00
CA LYS A 81 -11.86 19.24 -13.10
C LYS A 81 -10.45 19.64 -13.53
N THR A 82 -10.13 20.94 -13.56
CA THR A 82 -8.77 21.42 -13.86
C THR A 82 -7.77 20.89 -12.83
N ARG A 83 -8.12 20.93 -11.53
CA ARG A 83 -7.31 20.37 -10.43
C ARG A 83 -7.04 18.88 -10.63
N VAL A 84 -8.07 18.10 -10.96
CA VAL A 84 -7.92 16.67 -11.29
C VAL A 84 -6.98 16.47 -12.45
N THR A 85 -7.21 17.14 -13.58
CA THR A 85 -6.36 16.97 -14.78
C THR A 85 -4.91 17.37 -14.52
N THR A 86 -4.66 18.35 -13.65
CA THR A 86 -3.30 18.77 -13.24
C THR A 86 -2.58 17.63 -12.50
N VAL A 87 -3.28 16.96 -11.59
CA VAL A 87 -2.74 15.80 -10.86
C VAL A 87 -2.53 14.61 -11.79
N VAL A 88 -3.46 14.34 -12.71
CA VAL A 88 -3.35 13.24 -13.68
C VAL A 88 -2.14 13.44 -14.60
N ASP A 89 -2.01 14.64 -15.18
CA ASP A 89 -0.88 14.98 -16.06
C ASP A 89 0.46 14.82 -15.32
N ALA A 90 0.53 15.27 -14.06
CA ALA A 90 1.72 15.13 -13.23
C ALA A 90 2.04 13.67 -12.87
N ALA A 91 1.04 12.85 -12.59
CA ALA A 91 1.23 11.43 -12.28
C ALA A 91 1.77 10.66 -13.49
N ILE A 92 1.22 10.93 -14.69
CA ILE A 92 1.72 10.37 -15.95
C ILE A 92 3.19 10.76 -16.15
N ALA A 93 3.53 12.05 -15.98
CA ALA A 93 4.90 12.54 -16.13
C ALA A 93 5.91 11.92 -15.14
N ASN A 94 5.43 11.42 -13.98
CA ASN A 94 6.26 10.81 -12.93
C ASN A 94 6.17 9.28 -12.88
N ASN A 95 5.57 8.64 -13.88
CA ASN A 95 5.36 7.18 -13.92
C ASN A 95 4.68 6.68 -12.63
N MET A 96 3.60 7.34 -12.24
CA MET A 96 2.71 6.94 -11.13
C MET A 96 1.35 6.56 -11.67
N TYR A 97 0.66 5.65 -10.98
CA TYR A 97 -0.77 5.48 -11.18
C TYR A 97 -1.52 6.68 -10.57
N VAL A 98 -2.70 6.95 -11.11
CA VAL A 98 -3.58 8.01 -10.61
C VAL A 98 -5.03 7.53 -10.59
N ILE A 99 -5.67 7.68 -9.45
CA ILE A 99 -7.13 7.51 -9.33
C ILE A 99 -7.80 8.86 -9.61
N ILE A 100 -8.71 8.85 -10.57
CA ILE A 100 -9.69 9.92 -10.81
C ILE A 100 -10.95 9.54 -10.05
N ASP A 101 -11.18 10.20 -8.92
CA ASP A 101 -12.25 9.86 -8.00
C ASP A 101 -13.42 10.86 -8.07
N TRP A 102 -14.61 10.32 -8.31
CA TRP A 102 -15.88 11.04 -8.18
C TRP A 102 -16.32 11.01 -6.71
N HIS A 103 -15.80 11.99 -5.96
CA HIS A 103 -15.85 12.03 -4.50
C HIS A 103 -17.20 12.54 -3.99
N SER A 104 -18.21 11.66 -4.06
CA SER A 104 -19.59 11.93 -3.67
C SER A 104 -20.13 10.83 -2.75
N HIS A 105 -21.11 11.22 -1.91
CA HIS A 105 -21.95 10.30 -1.12
C HIS A 105 -23.33 10.04 -1.76
N HIS A 106 -23.63 10.70 -2.88
CA HIS A 106 -24.93 10.71 -3.56
C HIS A 106 -24.77 10.66 -5.08
N ALA A 107 -23.75 9.98 -5.59
CA ALA A 107 -23.38 10.02 -7.00
C ALA A 107 -24.53 9.57 -7.93
N GLU A 108 -25.41 8.68 -7.47
CA GLU A 108 -26.59 8.24 -8.21
C GLU A 108 -27.57 9.39 -8.53
N GLN A 109 -27.60 10.44 -7.71
CA GLN A 109 -28.41 11.64 -7.94
C GLN A 109 -27.79 12.55 -9.01
N TYR A 110 -26.52 12.34 -9.34
CA TYR A 110 -25.73 13.11 -10.31
C TYR A 110 -25.19 12.23 -11.45
N GLN A 111 -25.88 11.14 -11.77
CA GLN A 111 -25.41 10.13 -12.73
C GLN A 111 -25.10 10.71 -14.12
N SER A 112 -25.91 11.63 -14.62
CA SER A 112 -25.69 12.22 -15.95
C SER A 112 -24.40 13.06 -15.98
N GLN A 113 -24.11 13.76 -14.89
CA GLN A 113 -22.92 14.58 -14.71
C GLN A 113 -21.68 13.69 -14.54
N ALA A 114 -21.79 12.60 -13.79
CA ALA A 114 -20.72 11.60 -13.66
C ALA A 114 -20.38 10.96 -15.02
N ILE A 115 -21.40 10.53 -15.79
CA ILE A 115 -21.21 10.00 -17.14
C ILE A 115 -20.49 11.01 -18.05
N ALA A 116 -20.96 12.26 -18.08
CA ALA A 116 -20.33 13.29 -18.90
C ALA A 116 -18.86 13.51 -18.52
N PHE A 117 -18.58 13.65 -17.22
CA PHE A 117 -17.24 13.81 -16.69
C PHE A 117 -16.33 12.63 -17.06
N PHE A 118 -16.75 11.40 -16.79
CA PHE A 118 -15.91 10.23 -17.06
C PHE A 118 -15.71 9.98 -18.55
N LYS A 119 -16.66 10.33 -19.42
CA LYS A 119 -16.44 10.32 -20.87
C LYS A 119 -15.35 11.29 -21.29
N GLU A 120 -15.32 12.50 -20.73
CA GLU A 120 -14.24 13.46 -20.99
C GLU A 120 -12.88 12.92 -20.51
N MET A 121 -12.82 12.35 -19.29
CA MET A 121 -11.59 11.80 -18.73
C MET A 121 -11.09 10.59 -19.52
N ALA A 122 -11.98 9.66 -19.89
CA ALA A 122 -11.64 8.51 -20.72
C ALA A 122 -11.19 8.92 -22.13
N THR A 123 -11.82 9.94 -22.73
CA THR A 123 -11.40 10.47 -24.03
C THR A 123 -9.99 11.06 -23.95
N LYS A 124 -9.68 11.78 -22.87
CA LYS A 124 -8.38 12.43 -22.71
C LYS A 124 -7.27 11.46 -22.33
N TYR A 125 -7.55 10.46 -21.49
CA TYR A 125 -6.52 9.64 -20.85
C TYR A 125 -6.66 8.13 -21.05
N GLY A 126 -7.63 7.65 -21.83
CA GLY A 126 -7.90 6.22 -21.97
C GLY A 126 -6.76 5.40 -22.59
N ASN A 127 -5.77 6.06 -23.21
CA ASN A 127 -4.56 5.43 -23.73
C ASN A 127 -3.39 5.41 -22.72
N ASN A 128 -3.62 5.80 -21.47
CA ASN A 128 -2.61 5.84 -20.42
C ASN A 128 -2.91 4.78 -19.36
N ASN A 129 -2.05 3.75 -19.25
CA ASN A 129 -2.14 2.71 -18.20
C ASN A 129 -2.11 3.26 -16.77
N ASN A 130 -1.70 4.52 -16.59
CA ASN A 130 -1.65 5.21 -15.31
C ASN A 130 -3.04 5.37 -14.67
N VAL A 131 -4.10 5.50 -15.48
CA VAL A 131 -5.41 5.94 -15.00
C VAL A 131 -6.22 4.80 -14.41
N ILE A 132 -6.84 5.09 -13.27
CA ILE A 132 -7.84 4.28 -12.60
C ILE A 132 -9.07 5.17 -12.37
N TYR A 133 -10.26 4.69 -12.71
CA TYR A 133 -11.50 5.45 -12.49
C TYR A 133 -12.19 4.96 -11.22
N GLU A 134 -12.38 5.82 -10.21
CA GLU A 134 -13.20 5.54 -9.05
C GLU A 134 -14.52 6.30 -9.19
N ILE A 135 -15.59 5.56 -9.52
CA ILE A 135 -16.82 6.18 -10.05
C ILE A 135 -17.81 6.61 -8.97
N TYR A 136 -17.58 6.20 -7.73
CA TYR A 136 -18.40 6.53 -6.56
C TYR A 136 -17.57 6.26 -5.30
N ASN A 137 -17.08 7.32 -4.65
CA ASN A 137 -16.30 7.24 -3.41
C ASN A 137 -16.98 6.41 -2.30
N GLU A 138 -18.06 6.94 -1.73
CA GLU A 138 -18.66 6.39 -0.51
C GLU A 138 -20.18 6.47 -0.55
N PRO A 139 -20.84 5.51 -1.23
CA PRO A 139 -22.28 5.33 -1.08
C PRO A 139 -22.64 5.22 0.41
N LEU A 140 -23.71 5.91 0.82
CA LEU A 140 -24.24 5.76 2.17
C LEU A 140 -24.87 4.36 2.36
N GLN A 141 -25.73 4.19 3.36
CA GLN A 141 -26.47 2.94 3.57
C GLN A 141 -27.62 2.79 2.54
N VAL A 142 -27.24 2.59 1.28
CA VAL A 142 -28.14 2.36 0.14
C VAL A 142 -27.94 0.96 -0.44
N SER A 143 -28.93 0.47 -1.17
CA SER A 143 -28.89 -0.89 -1.74
C SER A 143 -27.80 -1.05 -2.80
N TRP A 144 -26.98 -2.11 -2.69
CA TRP A 144 -26.05 -2.50 -3.74
C TRP A 144 -26.79 -2.80 -5.06
N SER A 145 -27.68 -3.80 -5.06
CA SER A 145 -28.26 -4.35 -6.29
C SER A 145 -29.24 -3.41 -6.99
N SER A 146 -29.93 -2.53 -6.25
CA SER A 146 -30.99 -1.68 -6.82
C SER A 146 -30.61 -0.20 -6.95
N VAL A 147 -29.47 0.23 -6.41
CA VAL A 147 -29.01 1.64 -6.49
C VAL A 147 -27.58 1.72 -7.04
N ILE A 148 -26.61 1.19 -6.31
CA ILE A 148 -25.18 1.35 -6.66
C ILE A 148 -24.84 0.61 -7.96
N LYS A 149 -25.24 -0.66 -8.09
CA LYS A 149 -24.94 -1.48 -9.27
C LYS A 149 -25.58 -0.93 -10.56
N PRO A 150 -26.85 -0.48 -10.59
CA PRO A 150 -27.42 0.22 -11.74
C PRO A 150 -26.65 1.49 -12.12
N TYR A 151 -26.31 2.34 -11.15
CA TYR A 151 -25.48 3.52 -11.39
C TYR A 151 -24.12 3.14 -11.99
N ALA A 152 -23.42 2.19 -11.36
CA ALA A 152 -22.09 1.77 -11.75
C ALA A 152 -22.08 1.18 -13.17
N THR A 153 -23.03 0.30 -13.48
CA THR A 153 -23.12 -0.31 -14.81
C THR A 153 -23.40 0.71 -15.91
N ALA A 154 -24.19 1.76 -15.64
CA ALA A 154 -24.41 2.84 -16.59
C ALA A 154 -23.14 3.67 -16.85
N VAL A 155 -22.40 4.03 -15.79
CA VAL A 155 -21.14 4.78 -15.92
C VAL A 155 -20.06 3.93 -16.61
N ILE A 156 -19.91 2.66 -16.20
CA ILE A 156 -18.95 1.71 -16.79
C ILE A 156 -19.21 1.54 -18.29
N ALA A 157 -20.46 1.39 -18.70
CA ALA A 157 -20.82 1.23 -20.11
C ALA A 157 -20.32 2.41 -20.96
N GLU A 158 -20.43 3.64 -20.44
CA GLU A 158 -20.01 4.85 -21.15
C GLU A 158 -18.49 5.02 -21.17
N ILE A 159 -17.80 4.67 -20.08
CA ILE A 159 -16.32 4.63 -20.05
C ILE A 159 -15.81 3.60 -21.05
N ARG A 160 -16.36 2.38 -21.04
CA ARG A 160 -15.89 1.25 -21.87
C ARG A 160 -16.12 1.42 -23.37
N LYS A 161 -16.96 2.36 -23.79
CA LYS A 161 -17.06 2.79 -25.20
C LYS A 161 -15.80 3.52 -25.69
N ILE A 162 -14.98 4.03 -24.77
CA ILE A 162 -13.83 4.89 -25.05
C ILE A 162 -12.53 4.24 -24.54
N ASP A 163 -12.53 3.77 -23.30
CA ASP A 163 -11.40 3.11 -22.64
C ASP A 163 -11.80 1.66 -22.28
N PRO A 164 -11.42 0.67 -23.10
CA PRO A 164 -11.83 -0.72 -22.91
C PRO A 164 -11.13 -1.42 -21.74
N ASP A 165 -10.03 -0.86 -21.22
CA ASP A 165 -9.03 -1.66 -20.49
C ASP A 165 -8.75 -1.17 -19.07
N ASN A 166 -8.64 0.15 -18.83
CA ASN A 166 -8.19 0.65 -17.53
C ASN A 166 -9.14 0.27 -16.38
N LEU A 167 -8.57 0.06 -15.19
CA LEU A 167 -9.30 -0.38 -14.01
C LEU A 167 -10.41 0.63 -13.64
N ILE A 168 -11.62 0.13 -13.39
CA ILE A 168 -12.70 0.89 -12.75
C ILE A 168 -12.93 0.31 -11.35
N VAL A 169 -12.96 1.17 -10.34
CA VAL A 169 -13.23 0.83 -8.93
C VAL A 169 -14.60 1.38 -8.54
N VAL A 170 -15.43 0.54 -7.92
CA VAL A 170 -16.82 0.85 -7.60
C VAL A 170 -17.04 0.87 -6.09
N GLY A 171 -17.55 1.98 -5.57
CA GLY A 171 -17.98 2.15 -4.19
C GLY A 171 -18.97 1.07 -3.74
N THR A 172 -18.96 0.74 -2.44
CA THR A 172 -19.90 -0.23 -1.85
C THR A 172 -20.75 0.42 -0.76
N PRO A 173 -21.89 -0.18 -0.33
CA PRO A 173 -22.73 0.45 0.68
C PRO A 173 -22.00 0.73 1.99
N THR A 174 -22.57 1.66 2.76
CA THR A 174 -22.13 2.01 4.12
C THR A 174 -20.70 2.55 4.12
N TRP A 175 -20.47 3.66 3.40
CA TRP A 175 -19.16 4.29 3.23
C TRP A 175 -18.11 3.29 2.72
N SER A 176 -18.47 2.54 1.67
CA SER A 176 -17.61 1.54 1.05
C SER A 176 -17.11 0.45 2.03
N GLN A 177 -17.99 -0.06 2.89
CA GLN A 177 -17.68 -1.12 3.85
C GLN A 177 -18.32 -2.47 3.50
N ASP A 178 -19.47 -2.46 2.83
CA ASP A 178 -20.29 -3.65 2.56
C ASP A 178 -19.85 -4.42 1.30
N VAL A 179 -18.55 -4.67 1.18
CA VAL A 179 -17.94 -5.43 0.07
C VAL A 179 -18.43 -6.88 -0.02
N ASP A 180 -18.80 -7.49 1.11
CA ASP A 180 -19.38 -8.82 1.19
C ASP A 180 -20.81 -8.90 0.65
N VAL A 181 -21.53 -7.77 0.64
CA VAL A 181 -22.84 -7.61 -0.01
C VAL A 181 -22.66 -7.49 -1.51
N ALA A 182 -21.74 -6.63 -1.98
CA ALA A 182 -21.42 -6.51 -3.40
C ALA A 182 -20.95 -7.85 -3.99
N ALA A 183 -20.20 -8.63 -3.22
CA ALA A 183 -19.73 -9.96 -3.61
C ALA A 183 -20.84 -11.00 -3.84
N ASN A 184 -22.07 -10.77 -3.35
CA ASN A 184 -23.21 -11.64 -3.64
C ASN A 184 -23.82 -11.39 -5.02
N ASP A 185 -23.64 -10.19 -5.57
CA ASP A 185 -24.24 -9.75 -6.83
C ASP A 185 -23.24 -8.90 -7.63
N PRO A 186 -22.05 -9.45 -7.98
CA PRO A 186 -21.00 -8.68 -8.63
C PRO A 186 -21.44 -8.15 -10.01
N ILE A 187 -20.81 -7.06 -10.45
CA ILE A 187 -20.91 -6.58 -11.82
C ILE A 187 -20.26 -7.63 -12.75
N THR A 188 -21.00 -8.06 -13.77
CA THR A 188 -20.56 -9.02 -14.77
C THR A 188 -20.69 -8.43 -16.17
N GLY A 189 -20.06 -9.04 -17.18
CA GLY A 189 -20.08 -8.56 -18.56
C GLY A 189 -19.12 -7.40 -18.88
N TYR A 190 -18.34 -6.94 -17.90
CA TYR A 190 -17.30 -5.92 -18.06
C TYR A 190 -15.96 -6.43 -17.53
N ALA A 191 -14.87 -6.09 -18.22
CA ALA A 191 -13.52 -6.38 -17.78
C ALA A 191 -13.01 -5.32 -16.78
N ASN A 192 -12.06 -5.76 -15.94
CA ASN A 192 -11.24 -4.89 -15.08
C ASN A 192 -12.06 -4.02 -14.13
N ILE A 193 -12.91 -4.68 -13.32
CA ILE A 193 -13.73 -4.04 -12.28
C ILE A 193 -13.25 -4.50 -10.91
N ALA A 194 -12.95 -3.55 -10.03
CA ALA A 194 -12.68 -3.78 -8.61
C ALA A 194 -13.69 -3.04 -7.72
N TYR A 195 -13.69 -3.38 -6.43
CA TYR A 195 -14.66 -2.88 -5.47
C TYR A 195 -13.94 -2.16 -4.32
N THR A 196 -14.47 -1.00 -3.98
CA THR A 196 -13.89 -0.13 -2.95
C THR A 196 -14.12 -0.72 -1.56
N LEU A 197 -13.05 -0.72 -0.77
CA LEU A 197 -13.09 -0.94 0.67
C LEU A 197 -12.45 0.25 1.38
N HIS A 198 -13.19 0.98 2.21
CA HIS A 198 -12.62 2.03 3.07
C HIS A 198 -12.57 1.61 4.52
N PHE A 199 -11.54 2.03 5.24
CA PHE A 199 -11.45 1.83 6.67
C PHE A 199 -10.73 2.99 7.37
N TYR A 200 -11.05 3.16 8.64
CA TYR A 200 -10.42 4.13 9.54
C TYR A 200 -10.09 3.39 10.83
N ALA A 201 -8.81 3.20 11.11
CA ALA A 201 -8.35 2.20 12.08
C ALA A 201 -8.77 2.48 13.53
N GLY A 202 -9.14 3.72 13.87
CA GLY A 202 -9.70 4.09 15.17
C GLY A 202 -11.16 3.65 15.36
N THR A 203 -11.87 3.36 14.26
CA THR A 203 -13.30 2.97 14.27
C THR A 203 -13.51 1.55 13.75
N HIS A 204 -12.77 1.16 12.71
CA HIS A 204 -13.00 -0.04 11.94
C HIS A 204 -11.86 -1.06 12.17
N GLY A 205 -12.16 -2.13 12.89
CA GLY A 205 -11.20 -3.19 13.23
C GLY A 205 -11.52 -4.55 12.60
N GLN A 206 -11.43 -5.61 13.40
CA GLN A 206 -11.53 -7.00 12.93
C GLN A 206 -12.83 -7.32 12.18
N SER A 207 -13.97 -6.74 12.58
CA SER A 207 -15.26 -6.96 11.91
C SER A 207 -15.20 -6.63 10.42
N LEU A 208 -14.63 -5.46 10.08
CA LEU A 208 -14.53 -5.04 8.68
C LEU A 208 -13.46 -5.83 7.91
N ARG A 209 -12.35 -6.24 8.56
CA ARG A 209 -11.41 -7.21 7.95
C ARG A 209 -12.08 -8.54 7.62
N ASN A 210 -13.02 -9.00 8.44
CA ASN A 210 -13.77 -10.23 8.18
C ASN A 210 -14.72 -10.08 6.98
N LYS A 211 -15.38 -8.92 6.82
CA LYS A 211 -16.19 -8.60 5.62
C LYS A 211 -15.32 -8.59 4.37
N ALA A 212 -14.17 -7.94 4.42
CA ALA A 212 -13.19 -7.95 3.33
C ALA A 212 -12.70 -9.37 2.98
N SER A 213 -12.36 -10.17 3.99
CA SER A 213 -11.98 -11.58 3.81
C SER A 213 -13.10 -12.41 3.16
N THR A 214 -14.34 -12.17 3.56
CA THR A 214 -15.53 -12.82 2.98
C THR A 214 -15.68 -12.46 1.50
N ALA A 215 -15.54 -11.17 1.15
CA ALA A 215 -15.60 -10.70 -0.23
C ALA A 215 -14.49 -11.30 -1.12
N LEU A 216 -13.24 -11.31 -0.63
CA LEU A 216 -12.11 -11.94 -1.33
C LEU A 216 -12.34 -13.44 -1.54
N SER A 217 -12.93 -14.13 -0.56
CA SER A 217 -13.25 -15.56 -0.64
C SER A 217 -14.38 -15.85 -1.63
N LYS A 218 -15.29 -14.88 -1.84
CA LYS A 218 -16.32 -14.92 -2.89
C LYS A 218 -15.80 -14.50 -4.26
N GLY A 219 -14.52 -14.13 -4.38
CA GLY A 219 -13.84 -13.96 -5.67
C GLY A 219 -13.85 -12.55 -6.24
N ILE A 220 -14.29 -11.52 -5.50
CA ILE A 220 -14.22 -10.14 -6.00
C ILE A 220 -12.88 -9.45 -5.64
N PRO A 221 -12.29 -8.66 -6.55
CA PRO A 221 -11.05 -7.95 -6.28
C PRO A 221 -11.32 -6.64 -5.54
N LEU A 222 -10.59 -6.41 -4.45
CA LEU A 222 -10.72 -5.22 -3.62
C LEU A 222 -9.61 -4.21 -3.89
N PHE A 223 -9.94 -2.93 -3.77
CA PHE A 223 -8.98 -1.82 -3.76
C PHE A 223 -9.35 -0.88 -2.60
N VAL A 224 -8.37 -0.55 -1.74
CA VAL A 224 -8.58 0.41 -0.65
C VAL A 224 -8.25 1.82 -1.16
N THR A 225 -9.16 2.43 -1.91
CA THR A 225 -8.91 3.75 -2.51
C THR A 225 -8.80 4.84 -1.46
N GLU A 226 -9.31 4.61 -0.24
CA GLU A 226 -9.12 5.47 0.92
C GLU A 226 -8.95 4.68 2.22
N TRP A 227 -8.03 5.13 3.08
CA TRP A 227 -7.96 4.68 4.47
C TRP A 227 -7.29 5.70 5.40
N GLY A 228 -7.75 5.74 6.65
CA GLY A 228 -7.18 6.57 7.71
C GLY A 228 -6.60 5.76 8.87
N SER A 229 -5.53 6.26 9.49
CA SER A 229 -4.95 5.66 10.69
C SER A 229 -5.66 6.07 11.99
N VAL A 230 -6.75 6.85 11.89
CA VAL A 230 -7.47 7.51 13.00
C VAL A 230 -8.95 7.13 12.96
N ASN A 231 -9.84 7.87 13.66
CA ASN A 231 -11.28 7.61 13.65
C ASN A 231 -11.93 8.01 12.30
N ALA A 232 -13.12 7.48 12.03
CA ALA A 232 -13.85 7.68 10.77
C ALA A 232 -14.26 9.13 10.48
N ASP A 233 -14.30 10.00 11.50
CA ASP A 233 -14.54 11.44 11.34
C ASP A 233 -13.26 12.23 10.95
N GLY A 234 -12.13 11.55 10.73
CA GLY A 234 -10.82 12.15 10.47
C GLY A 234 -10.12 12.68 11.73
N GLY A 235 -10.77 12.61 12.89
CA GLY A 235 -10.26 13.04 14.19
C GLY A 235 -9.61 11.92 15.00
N GLY A 236 -9.19 12.26 16.22
CA GLY A 236 -8.57 11.30 17.15
C GLY A 236 -7.09 11.03 16.89
N SER A 237 -6.51 10.17 17.73
CA SER A 237 -5.11 9.76 17.64
C SER A 237 -4.91 8.56 16.70
N VAL A 238 -3.67 8.33 16.30
CA VAL A 238 -3.29 7.18 15.47
C VAL A 238 -3.53 5.86 16.22
N ALA A 239 -4.37 5.00 15.67
CA ALA A 239 -4.63 3.64 16.15
C ALA A 239 -3.58 2.68 15.60
N THR A 240 -2.34 2.75 16.12
CA THR A 240 -1.16 2.07 15.56
C THR A 240 -1.34 0.55 15.43
N ALA A 241 -1.87 -0.13 16.45
CA ALA A 241 -2.03 -1.59 16.44
C ALA A 241 -3.06 -2.05 15.39
N GLU A 242 -4.20 -1.38 15.29
CA GLU A 242 -5.21 -1.68 14.28
C GLU A 242 -4.73 -1.32 12.87
N THR A 243 -4.03 -0.19 12.71
CA THR A 243 -3.42 0.18 11.43
C THR A 243 -2.42 -0.89 10.96
N ASN A 244 -1.57 -1.39 11.85
CA ASN A 244 -0.64 -2.48 11.52
C ASN A 244 -1.35 -3.77 11.11
N SER A 245 -2.48 -4.09 11.75
CA SER A 245 -3.30 -5.25 11.39
C SER A 245 -3.89 -5.10 10.00
N TRP A 246 -4.38 -3.90 9.65
CA TRP A 246 -4.85 -3.57 8.31
C TRP A 246 -3.74 -3.60 7.25
N VAL A 247 -2.59 -3.00 7.51
CA VAL A 247 -1.43 -3.04 6.61
C VAL A 247 -0.99 -4.48 6.34
N SER A 248 -0.95 -5.31 7.39
CA SER A 248 -0.61 -6.74 7.26
C SER A 248 -1.64 -7.49 6.42
N PHE A 249 -2.93 -7.23 6.64
CA PHE A 249 -4.03 -7.79 5.85
C PHE A 249 -3.93 -7.39 4.37
N MET A 250 -3.70 -6.11 4.08
CA MET A 250 -3.57 -5.61 2.70
C MET A 250 -2.33 -6.19 2.00
N LYS A 251 -1.17 -6.23 2.66
CA LYS A 251 0.05 -6.82 2.10
C LYS A 251 -0.12 -8.30 1.79
N THR A 252 -0.72 -9.06 2.71
CA THR A 252 -0.92 -10.51 2.56
C THR A 252 -1.87 -10.83 1.40
N ASN A 253 -2.89 -10.00 1.18
CA ASN A 253 -3.90 -10.20 0.14
C ASN A 253 -3.62 -9.40 -1.14
N ASN A 254 -2.44 -8.76 -1.27
CA ASN A 254 -2.08 -7.91 -2.40
C ASN A 254 -3.13 -6.82 -2.71
N ILE A 255 -3.63 -6.14 -1.68
CA ILE A 255 -4.62 -5.06 -1.82
C ILE A 255 -3.89 -3.73 -1.93
N SER A 256 -4.09 -3.04 -3.05
CA SER A 256 -3.58 -1.69 -3.27
C SER A 256 -4.29 -0.67 -2.38
N ASN A 257 -3.60 0.39 -1.98
CA ASN A 257 -4.14 1.36 -1.02
C ASN A 257 -3.69 2.82 -1.23
N ALA A 258 -4.53 3.78 -0.84
CA ALA A 258 -4.16 5.19 -0.74
C ALA A 258 -4.61 5.81 0.60
N ASN A 259 -3.67 6.43 1.33
CA ASN A 259 -3.93 7.00 2.65
C ASN A 259 -4.64 8.36 2.57
N TRP A 260 -5.66 8.56 3.41
CA TRP A 260 -6.31 9.84 3.71
C TRP A 260 -5.64 10.54 4.90
N ALA A 261 -5.17 11.79 4.80
CA ALA A 261 -5.05 12.58 3.56
C ALA A 261 -3.77 13.39 3.52
N LEU A 262 -3.29 13.63 2.29
CA LEU A 262 -2.30 14.66 2.02
C LEU A 262 -2.96 16.04 2.16
N ASN A 263 -2.92 16.56 3.38
CA ASN A 263 -3.51 17.82 3.79
C ASN A 263 -2.84 18.34 5.07
N ASP A 264 -3.12 19.59 5.44
CA ASP A 264 -2.67 20.25 6.67
C ASP A 264 -3.81 20.81 7.54
N LYS A 265 -5.03 20.30 7.35
CA LYS A 265 -6.15 20.61 8.25
C LYS A 265 -5.79 20.17 9.67
N ALA A 266 -6.23 20.92 10.67
CA ALA A 266 -5.99 20.60 12.08
C ALA A 266 -6.87 19.43 12.55
N GLU A 267 -6.61 18.23 12.03
CA GLU A 267 -7.29 16.97 12.34
C GLU A 267 -6.30 15.80 12.37
N GLY A 268 -6.71 14.66 12.94
CA GLY A 268 -5.82 13.51 13.14
C GLY A 268 -5.37 12.83 11.84
N ALA A 269 -6.21 12.83 10.81
CA ALA A 269 -5.95 12.17 9.53
C ALA A 269 -5.02 12.97 8.60
N SER A 270 -4.84 14.28 8.84
CA SER A 270 -3.97 15.10 8.00
C SER A 270 -2.52 14.64 8.13
N ALA A 271 -1.89 14.35 7.00
CA ALA A 271 -0.52 13.87 6.96
C ALA A 271 0.51 14.96 7.30
N LEU A 272 0.15 16.23 7.10
CA LEU A 272 1.04 17.37 7.24
C LEU A 272 0.60 18.26 8.39
N VAL A 273 1.57 18.93 9.02
CA VAL A 273 1.27 19.96 10.03
C VAL A 273 0.73 21.22 9.36
N SER A 274 -0.09 21.98 10.08
CA SER A 274 -0.67 23.25 9.60
C SER A 274 0.38 24.19 9.03
N GLY A 275 0.13 24.71 7.82
CA GLY A 275 1.04 25.61 7.12
C GLY A 275 2.13 24.92 6.30
N ALA A 276 2.11 23.58 6.22
CA ALA A 276 3.03 22.84 5.36
C ALA A 276 2.89 23.28 3.89
N SER A 277 4.03 23.52 3.24
CA SER A 277 4.14 24.02 1.87
C SER A 277 3.22 23.27 0.90
N ALA A 278 2.49 24.02 0.07
CA ALA A 278 1.62 23.45 -0.97
C ALA A 278 2.39 22.70 -2.08
N ASN A 279 3.71 22.88 -2.17
CA ASN A 279 4.55 22.39 -3.27
C ASN A 279 5.48 21.23 -2.87
N GLY A 280 5.22 20.56 -1.74
CA GLY A 280 6.12 19.54 -1.20
C GLY A 280 7.32 20.13 -0.46
N GLY A 281 8.39 19.33 -0.33
CA GLY A 281 9.61 19.71 0.38
C GLY A 281 9.54 19.55 1.90
N TRP A 282 8.58 18.76 2.40
CA TRP A 282 8.32 18.64 3.83
C TRP A 282 9.42 17.86 4.55
N THR A 283 9.98 18.45 5.60
CA THR A 283 10.89 17.74 6.52
C THR A 283 10.11 16.74 7.38
N SER A 284 10.82 15.83 8.05
CA SER A 284 10.19 14.88 8.97
C SER A 284 9.39 15.56 10.10
N SER A 285 9.81 16.74 10.55
CA SER A 285 9.10 17.52 11.57
C SER A 285 7.84 18.22 11.07
N GLN A 286 7.63 18.26 9.74
CA GLN A 286 6.42 18.80 9.12
C GLN A 286 5.38 17.71 8.83
N LEU A 287 5.67 16.46 9.18
CA LEU A 287 4.71 15.36 9.12
C LEU A 287 4.04 15.19 10.48
N THR A 288 2.74 14.92 10.48
CA THR A 288 2.04 14.49 11.69
C THR A 288 2.42 13.05 12.05
N ALA A 289 1.91 12.54 13.17
CA ALA A 289 2.03 11.12 13.49
C ALA A 289 1.41 10.22 12.39
N SER A 290 0.25 10.63 11.85
CA SER A 290 -0.41 9.91 10.74
C SER A 290 0.44 9.98 9.46
N GLY A 291 0.93 11.15 9.08
CA GLY A 291 1.78 11.31 7.90
C GLY A 291 3.11 10.58 7.98
N THR A 292 3.72 10.54 9.18
CA THR A 292 4.94 9.75 9.43
C THR A 292 4.68 8.26 9.21
N LEU A 293 3.57 7.74 9.75
CA LEU A 293 3.18 6.35 9.55
C LEU A 293 2.86 6.05 8.08
N ALA A 294 2.05 6.89 7.42
CA ALA A 294 1.71 6.75 6.01
C ALA A 294 2.95 6.74 5.11
N LYS A 295 3.87 7.70 5.27
CA LYS A 295 5.15 7.74 4.54
C LYS A 295 5.93 6.44 4.73
N SER A 296 6.03 5.92 5.96
CA SER A 296 6.76 4.67 6.23
C SER A 296 6.12 3.46 5.54
N ILE A 297 4.79 3.38 5.50
CA ILE A 297 4.05 2.30 4.84
C ILE A 297 4.29 2.34 3.33
N ILE A 298 4.17 3.53 2.74
CA ILE A 298 4.31 3.74 1.29
C ILE A 298 5.74 3.47 0.84
N SER A 299 6.74 4.06 1.51
CA SER A 299 8.16 3.84 1.18
C SER A 299 8.60 2.40 1.39
N GLY A 300 7.98 1.68 2.33
CA GLY A 300 8.23 0.27 2.63
C GLY A 300 7.26 -0.71 1.96
N TRP A 301 6.48 -0.26 0.96
CA TRP A 301 5.56 -1.14 0.25
C TRP A 301 6.31 -2.03 -0.75
N PRO A 302 6.03 -3.34 -0.82
CA PRO A 302 6.69 -4.21 -1.79
C PRO A 302 6.35 -3.75 -3.21
N GLY A 303 7.37 -3.43 -4.00
CA GLY A 303 7.20 -3.02 -5.39
C GLY A 303 6.54 -4.13 -6.24
N THR A 304 5.86 -3.73 -7.32
CA THR A 304 5.41 -4.68 -8.34
C THR A 304 6.64 -5.15 -9.12
N ASN A 305 6.99 -6.45 -9.06
CA ASN A 305 8.16 -7.01 -9.74
C ASN A 305 8.12 -6.70 -11.26
N GLN A 306 8.85 -5.67 -11.69
CA GLN A 306 9.12 -5.35 -13.08
C GLN A 306 10.56 -5.82 -13.36
N ASN A 307 10.70 -6.97 -14.02
CA ASN A 307 12.00 -7.53 -14.39
C ASN A 307 12.72 -6.60 -15.38
N SER A 308 13.86 -6.07 -14.95
CA SER A 308 14.88 -5.45 -15.81
C SER A 308 15.50 -6.53 -16.70
N SER A 309 15.25 -6.46 -18.01
CA SER A 309 15.95 -7.23 -19.02
C SER A 309 17.16 -6.43 -19.50
N SER A 310 18.37 -6.87 -19.16
CA SER A 310 19.59 -6.42 -19.82
C SER A 310 20.35 -7.63 -20.39
N SER A 311 20.35 -7.69 -21.72
CA SER A 311 21.12 -8.59 -22.56
C SER A 311 22.62 -8.29 -22.44
N SER A 312 23.43 -9.27 -22.05
CA SER A 312 24.89 -9.18 -22.07
C SER A 312 25.47 -9.81 -23.34
N SER A 313 26.01 -8.97 -24.22
CA SER A 313 26.90 -9.40 -25.31
C SER A 313 28.33 -9.46 -24.82
N SER A 314 28.98 -10.60 -25.04
CA SER A 314 30.34 -10.93 -24.63
C SER A 314 31.37 -10.62 -25.72
N SER A 315 32.51 -10.04 -25.34
CA SER A 315 33.75 -10.11 -26.14
C SER A 315 34.98 -10.06 -25.24
N LYS A 316 35.86 -11.06 -25.42
CA LYS A 316 37.14 -11.27 -24.74
C LYS A 316 38.25 -10.43 -25.38
N SER A 317 39.20 -9.90 -24.60
CA SER A 317 40.64 -10.11 -24.82
C SER A 317 41.49 -9.72 -23.60
N SER A 318 42.56 -10.47 -23.44
CA SER A 318 43.59 -10.51 -22.39
C SER A 318 44.66 -9.42 -22.45
N SER A 319 45.17 -8.96 -21.29
CA SER A 319 46.59 -9.07 -20.87
C SER A 319 46.88 -8.29 -19.57
N SER A 320 47.89 -8.79 -18.84
CA SER A 320 48.34 -8.54 -17.46
C SER A 320 48.94 -7.17 -17.11
N ILE A 321 48.83 -6.74 -15.84
CA ILE A 321 49.91 -6.58 -14.82
C ILE A 321 49.33 -5.89 -13.56
N ALA A 322 49.84 -6.29 -12.40
CA ALA A 322 49.37 -6.01 -11.04
C ALA A 322 49.47 -4.54 -10.58
N SER A 323 48.50 -4.07 -9.79
CA SER A 323 48.63 -3.84 -8.33
C SER A 323 47.62 -2.83 -7.78
N SER A 324 47.04 -3.21 -6.64
CA SER A 324 46.48 -2.38 -5.57
C SER A 324 45.06 -1.76 -5.69
N VAL A 325 44.36 -1.94 -4.55
CA VAL A 325 43.13 -1.30 -4.06
C VAL A 325 41.79 -1.89 -4.52
N LYS A 326 41.24 -2.69 -3.60
CA LYS A 326 39.96 -3.40 -3.64
C LYS A 326 38.76 -2.43 -3.64
N SER A 327 37.88 -2.59 -4.62
CA SER A 327 36.44 -2.36 -4.43
C SER A 327 35.65 -3.13 -5.50
N SER A 328 35.16 -4.31 -5.15
CA SER A 328 34.02 -4.91 -5.85
C SER A 328 33.45 -6.09 -5.05
N VAL A 329 32.14 -6.06 -4.94
CA VAL A 329 31.19 -7.12 -4.59
C VAL A 329 31.60 -8.47 -5.20
N PRO A 330 31.25 -9.59 -4.54
CA PRO A 330 30.80 -10.76 -5.27
C PRO A 330 29.42 -11.24 -4.82
N SER A 331 28.56 -11.45 -5.80
CA SER A 331 27.40 -12.33 -5.74
C SER A 331 27.86 -13.78 -5.87
N SER A 332 27.49 -14.65 -4.92
CA SER A 332 26.95 -16.01 -5.14
C SER A 332 27.08 -16.82 -3.84
N SER A 333 25.93 -17.32 -3.36
CA SER A 333 25.78 -18.50 -2.49
C SER A 333 27.02 -18.95 -1.72
N SER A 334 27.23 -18.37 -0.54
CA SER A 334 27.85 -19.08 0.56
C SER A 334 26.88 -19.02 1.73
N SER A 335 26.59 -20.17 2.32
CA SER A 335 26.01 -20.25 3.66
C SER A 335 27.05 -19.69 4.63
N ALA A 336 27.20 -18.36 4.68
CA ALA A 336 28.08 -17.71 5.62
C ALA A 336 27.61 -18.12 7.03
N SER A 337 28.49 -18.76 7.79
CA SER A 337 28.19 -19.28 9.12
C SER A 337 27.92 -18.11 10.06
N CYS A 338 26.75 -18.10 10.70
CA CYS A 338 26.40 -17.11 11.72
C CYS A 338 27.49 -17.10 12.81
N GLY A 339 28.01 -15.94 13.18
CA GLY A 339 29.14 -15.89 14.12
C GLY A 339 29.71 -14.50 14.36
N SER A 340 30.80 -14.45 15.13
CA SER A 340 31.52 -13.21 15.42
C SER A 340 32.02 -12.56 14.13
N GLY A 341 31.60 -11.32 13.88
CA GLY A 341 31.88 -10.59 12.64
C GLY A 341 30.98 -10.93 11.45
N ASN A 342 30.02 -11.85 11.62
CA ASN A 342 29.06 -12.24 10.59
C ASN A 342 27.66 -12.41 11.18
N PHE A 343 27.08 -11.29 11.62
CA PHE A 343 25.69 -11.16 12.09
C PHE A 343 25.09 -9.87 11.52
N ASN A 344 23.77 -9.85 11.32
CA ASN A 344 23.06 -8.72 10.71
C ASN A 344 22.12 -8.00 11.70
N LYS A 345 21.94 -8.54 12.91
CA LYS A 345 21.09 -7.98 13.96
C LYS A 345 21.70 -8.15 15.35
N THR A 346 21.38 -7.22 16.24
CA THR A 346 21.71 -7.30 17.67
C THR A 346 20.42 -7.24 18.47
N ALA A 347 20.26 -8.17 19.41
CA ALA A 347 19.11 -8.19 20.31
C ALA A 347 19.49 -7.73 21.72
N ALA A 348 18.58 -6.99 22.35
CA ALA A 348 18.65 -6.63 23.76
C ALA A 348 17.73 -7.53 24.59
N LYS A 349 18.15 -7.84 25.83
CA LYS A 349 17.35 -8.64 26.77
C LYS A 349 15.97 -8.03 26.94
N GLY A 350 14.93 -8.82 26.73
CA GLY A 350 13.55 -8.40 26.96
C GLY A 350 12.93 -7.56 25.84
N VAL A 351 13.68 -7.23 24.78
CA VAL A 351 13.20 -6.38 23.68
C VAL A 351 12.74 -7.23 22.51
N GLU A 352 11.53 -6.97 22.04
CA GLU A 352 10.93 -7.62 20.89
C GLU A 352 11.33 -6.90 19.59
N PHE A 353 11.63 -7.65 18.54
CA PHE A 353 11.99 -7.10 17.23
C PHE A 353 11.59 -8.05 16.10
N SER A 354 11.46 -7.52 14.88
CA SER A 354 11.10 -8.30 13.70
C SER A 354 12.30 -9.07 13.14
N ALA A 355 12.11 -10.36 12.84
CA ALA A 355 13.11 -11.26 12.29
C ALA A 355 12.54 -12.15 11.18
N VAL A 356 13.42 -12.63 10.30
CA VAL A 356 13.09 -13.51 9.16
C VAL A 356 14.06 -14.70 9.09
N ALA A 357 13.68 -15.75 8.36
CA ALA A 357 14.60 -16.83 8.03
C ALA A 357 15.86 -16.28 7.34
N GLY A 358 17.04 -16.74 7.79
CA GLY A 358 18.34 -16.27 7.32
C GLY A 358 18.98 -15.20 8.21
N ASP A 359 18.24 -14.55 9.10
CA ASP A 359 18.83 -13.61 10.07
C ASP A 359 19.84 -14.32 10.98
N CYS A 360 20.94 -13.62 11.24
CA CYS A 360 21.93 -14.02 12.24
C CYS A 360 21.99 -12.93 13.31
N ILE A 361 21.57 -13.29 14.51
CA ILE A 361 21.34 -12.36 15.60
C ILE A 361 22.40 -12.54 16.67
N LYS A 362 23.09 -11.46 17.02
CA LYS A 362 23.94 -11.39 18.21
C LYS A 362 23.09 -11.10 19.44
N TYR A 363 23.20 -11.94 20.46
CA TYR A 363 22.56 -11.73 21.76
C TYR A 363 23.57 -12.01 22.88
N ASN A 364 23.74 -11.06 23.81
CA ASN A 364 24.63 -11.24 24.95
C ASN A 364 23.87 -11.84 26.13
N LYS A 365 24.19 -13.09 26.48
CA LYS A 365 23.60 -13.79 27.62
C LYS A 365 24.48 -13.66 28.86
N SER A 366 24.00 -12.98 29.89
CA SER A 366 24.77 -12.75 31.13
C SER A 366 24.64 -13.87 32.17
N SER A 367 23.44 -14.41 32.39
CA SER A 367 23.13 -15.46 33.36
C SER A 367 21.82 -16.18 33.00
N GLY A 368 21.37 -17.16 33.80
CA GLY A 368 20.06 -17.81 33.64
C GLY A 368 19.94 -18.75 32.44
N THR A 369 18.73 -19.17 32.14
CA THR A 369 18.36 -20.02 31.01
C THR A 369 17.89 -19.17 29.84
N LEU A 370 18.41 -19.43 28.64
CA LEU A 370 18.00 -18.69 27.44
C LEU A 370 16.55 -19.07 27.06
N GLN A 371 15.74 -18.03 26.85
CA GLN A 371 14.36 -18.14 26.39
C GLN A 371 14.20 -17.42 25.05
N ILE A 372 13.55 -18.07 24.10
CA ILE A 372 13.22 -17.51 22.78
C ILE A 372 11.70 -17.42 22.66
N GLY A 373 11.17 -16.20 22.63
CA GLY A 373 9.74 -15.93 22.57
C GLY A 373 9.31 -15.49 21.18
N SER A 374 8.15 -15.99 20.72
CA SER A 374 7.47 -15.57 19.49
C SER A 374 5.95 -15.58 19.72
N TRP A 375 5.21 -14.58 19.22
CA TRP A 375 3.77 -14.41 19.47
C TRP A 375 2.95 -14.13 18.19
N THR A 376 3.44 -14.58 17.04
CA THR A 376 2.84 -14.25 15.73
C THR A 376 2.25 -15.46 15.01
N GLY A 377 2.18 -16.62 15.69
CA GLY A 377 1.76 -17.89 15.10
C GLY A 377 2.73 -18.43 14.05
N VAL A 378 3.98 -17.93 13.99
CA VAL A 378 4.98 -18.36 13.02
C VAL A 378 5.87 -19.43 13.63
N ALA A 379 5.65 -20.67 13.21
CA ALA A 379 6.56 -21.76 13.51
C ALA A 379 7.95 -21.41 12.97
N SER A 380 8.95 -21.46 13.85
CA SER A 380 10.31 -21.02 13.55
C SER A 380 11.33 -21.98 14.14
N SER A 381 12.49 -22.10 13.48
CA SER A 381 13.61 -22.91 13.97
C SER A 381 14.92 -22.12 14.04
N TYR A 382 15.73 -22.43 15.05
CA TYR A 382 16.93 -21.68 15.41
C TYR A 382 18.12 -22.60 15.62
N ASN A 383 19.31 -22.10 15.27
CA ASN A 383 20.59 -22.72 15.56
C ASN A 383 21.48 -21.71 16.28
N ILE A 384 22.17 -22.13 17.34
CA ILE A 384 23.17 -21.31 18.05
C ILE A 384 24.56 -21.77 17.64
N THR A 385 25.40 -20.85 17.16
CA THR A 385 26.78 -21.18 16.77
C THR A 385 27.56 -21.80 17.93
N SER A 386 28.19 -22.95 17.68
CA SER A 386 28.90 -23.74 18.70
C SER A 386 28.02 -24.14 19.90
N GLY A 387 26.70 -24.22 19.70
CA GLY A 387 25.71 -24.56 20.71
C GLY A 387 24.55 -25.39 20.16
N PRO A 388 23.39 -25.40 20.85
CA PRO A 388 22.22 -26.18 20.46
C PRO A 388 21.72 -25.87 19.04
N GLN A 389 21.35 -26.92 18.31
CA GLN A 389 20.81 -26.85 16.95
C GLN A 389 19.36 -27.35 16.92
N GLY A 390 18.58 -26.91 15.94
CA GLY A 390 17.22 -27.43 15.70
C GLY A 390 16.21 -27.04 16.78
N ILE A 391 16.44 -25.92 17.48
CA ILE A 391 15.48 -25.38 18.45
C ILE A 391 14.23 -24.97 17.68
N THR A 392 13.05 -25.41 18.11
CA THR A 392 11.78 -25.07 17.45
C THR A 392 10.86 -24.31 18.38
N ASN A 393 10.21 -23.28 17.85
CA ASN A 393 9.12 -22.57 18.52
C ASN A 393 7.87 -22.75 17.64
N THR A 394 6.77 -23.23 18.23
CA THR A 394 5.50 -23.53 17.53
C THR A 394 4.68 -22.28 17.18
N GLY A 395 5.25 -21.10 17.36
CA GLY A 395 4.72 -19.83 16.88
C GLY A 395 4.01 -18.99 17.94
N ASN A 396 3.75 -19.54 19.13
CA ASN A 396 3.16 -18.83 20.26
C ASN A 396 3.82 -19.26 21.58
N GLY A 397 4.48 -18.32 22.25
CA GLY A 397 5.06 -18.50 23.58
C GLY A 397 6.58 -18.59 23.59
N TRP A 398 7.10 -19.03 24.73
CA TRP A 398 8.52 -19.15 25.01
C TRP A 398 9.03 -20.57 24.76
N THR A 399 10.23 -20.66 24.18
CA THR A 399 10.98 -21.91 24.05
C THR A 399 12.25 -21.82 24.90
N THR A 400 12.38 -22.75 25.84
CA THR A 400 13.59 -22.94 26.65
C THR A 400 14.71 -23.55 25.81
N VAL A 401 15.89 -22.93 25.81
CA VAL A 401 17.08 -23.46 25.15
C VAL A 401 18.04 -24.07 26.17
N ALA A 402 18.07 -25.40 26.24
CA ALA A 402 18.97 -26.13 27.13
C ALA A 402 20.44 -25.90 26.75
N ASN A 403 21.32 -25.77 27.75
CA ASN A 403 22.78 -25.73 27.58
C ASN A 403 23.34 -24.53 26.77
N ALA A 404 22.63 -23.41 26.69
CA ALA A 404 23.18 -22.18 26.11
C ALA A 404 24.24 -21.53 27.04
N ALA A 405 25.47 -21.38 26.53
CA ALA A 405 26.57 -20.74 27.26
C ALA A 405 26.28 -19.27 27.60
N ASN A 406 26.98 -18.73 28.60
CA ASN A 406 27.00 -17.28 28.85
C ASN A 406 27.98 -16.60 27.88
N GLY A 407 27.75 -15.32 27.60
CA GLY A 407 28.51 -14.51 26.66
C GLY A 407 27.75 -14.20 25.38
N ASP A 408 28.49 -13.80 24.34
CA ASP A 408 27.92 -13.50 23.03
C ASP A 408 27.46 -14.79 22.33
N LEU A 409 26.15 -14.89 22.11
CA LEU A 409 25.51 -15.94 21.33
C LEU A 409 25.19 -15.41 19.92
N TYR A 410 25.38 -16.28 18.94
CA TYR A 410 25.04 -16.01 17.55
C TYR A 410 23.93 -16.97 17.11
N ILE A 411 22.73 -16.45 16.95
CA ILE A 411 21.50 -17.22 16.78
C ILE A 411 21.04 -17.05 15.34
N LYS A 412 21.10 -18.13 14.56
CA LYS A 412 20.61 -18.18 13.18
C LYS A 412 19.16 -18.62 13.15
N ILE A 413 18.30 -17.86 12.50
CA ILE A 413 16.94 -18.32 12.17
C ILE A 413 17.04 -19.18 10.92
N VAL A 414 16.84 -20.48 11.11
CA VAL A 414 16.98 -21.50 10.06
C VAL A 414 15.73 -21.57 9.20
N SER A 415 14.55 -21.52 9.82
CA SER A 415 13.28 -21.51 9.11
C SER A 415 12.25 -20.61 9.79
N ALA A 416 11.44 -19.97 8.98
CA ALA A 416 10.23 -19.25 9.34
C ALA A 416 9.44 -19.06 8.03
N SER A 417 8.13 -19.28 8.04
CA SER A 417 7.30 -19.15 6.83
C SER A 417 7.11 -17.70 6.37
N ARG A 418 7.38 -16.73 7.24
CA ARG A 418 7.32 -15.28 7.02
C ARG A 418 8.10 -14.54 8.11
N SER A 419 8.18 -13.21 8.01
CA SER A 419 8.69 -12.37 9.10
C SER A 419 7.83 -12.53 10.36
N PHE A 420 8.47 -12.50 11.53
CA PHE A 420 7.81 -12.65 12.81
C PHE A 420 8.51 -11.82 13.87
N ASN A 421 7.82 -11.54 14.97
CA ASN A 421 8.45 -10.91 16.10
C ASN A 421 9.08 -11.95 17.01
N VAL A 422 10.33 -11.70 17.40
CA VAL A 422 11.08 -12.54 18.33
C VAL A 422 11.59 -11.69 19.49
N LYS A 423 11.67 -12.30 20.66
CA LYS A 423 12.25 -11.71 21.86
C LYS A 423 13.17 -12.72 22.51
N PHE A 424 14.32 -12.25 22.98
CA PHE A 424 15.27 -13.05 23.75
C PHE A 424 15.28 -12.59 25.20
N ASP A 425 15.26 -13.55 26.11
CA ASP A 425 15.30 -13.29 27.54
C ASP A 425 16.12 -14.36 28.26
N ASN A 426 16.47 -14.07 29.52
CA ASN A 426 17.21 -14.98 30.40
C ASN A 426 16.49 -15.08 31.74
N TRP A 427 16.06 -16.29 32.12
CA TRP A 427 15.33 -16.57 33.36
C TRP A 427 16.05 -17.53 34.29
#